data_AF-A0A668A5I0-F1
#
_entry.id   AF-A0A668A5I0-F1
#
_cell.length_a   1.000
_cell.length_b   1.000
_cell.length_c   1.000
_cell.angle_alpha   90.00
_cell.angle_beta   90.00
_cell.angle_gamma   90.00
#
_symmetry.space_group_name_H-M   'P 1'
#
loop_
_entity.id
_entity.type
_entity.pdbx_description
1 polymer ?
#
loop_
_entity_poly.entity_id
_entity_poly.type
_entity_poly.pdbx_seq_one_letter_code
_entity_poly.pdbx_strand_id
1 'polypeptide(L)'
;MGRGDTSGSCRRCCCCCCCPLSSGAAQSLTSLHLYVFITLCSSTATLRPYLNAVRATLQAALCLENFSSQVVERHNKPEVEVRSSKELLLQPVIISRNDKEKVLIEGSINSVRVSIAVKQADEIEKILCHKFMRFMMMRAENFFILRRKPVEGYDISFLITNFHTEQMYKHKLVDFVIHFMEEIDKEISEMKLSVNARARIVAEEFLKNVSHGFTTLLSVYLHHPIFICKLRFCIIFLQ
;
A
#
# COMPACT_ATOMS: atom_id res chain seq x y z
N MET A 1 18.98 -61.83 6.04
CA MET A 1 17.98 -61.34 5.06
C MET A 1 17.68 -59.92 5.46
N GLY A 2 18.10 -58.87 4.77
CA GLY A 2 18.02 -58.61 3.33
C GLY A 2 17.34 -57.24 3.23
N ARG A 3 18.05 -56.26 2.64
CA ARG A 3 17.78 -54.80 2.67
C ARG A 3 16.57 -54.37 1.83
N GLY A 4 16.10 -53.15 2.07
CA GLY A 4 15.31 -52.36 1.12
C GLY A 4 14.92 -50.98 1.67
N ASP A 5 15.71 -49.95 1.36
CA ASP A 5 15.55 -48.53 1.71
C ASP A 5 14.38 -47.84 0.99
N THR A 6 13.83 -46.76 1.57
CA THR A 6 13.76 -45.41 0.96
C THR A 6 13.31 -44.33 1.95
N SER A 7 14.30 -43.54 2.37
CA SER A 7 14.28 -42.07 2.61
C SER A 7 13.06 -41.42 3.31
N GLY A 8 13.26 -41.06 4.58
CA GLY A 8 12.43 -40.11 5.34
C GLY A 8 13.19 -39.54 6.54
N SER A 9 14.21 -38.71 6.26
CA SER A 9 15.06 -38.09 7.29
C SER A 9 14.33 -36.97 8.02
N CYS A 10 13.85 -37.29 9.23
CA CYS A 10 13.48 -36.33 10.26
C CYS A 10 14.61 -36.31 11.32
N ARG A 11 15.22 -35.13 11.56
CA ARG A 11 15.61 -34.55 12.87
C ARG A 11 16.71 -33.48 12.74
N ARG A 12 16.49 -32.36 13.45
CA ARG A 12 17.44 -31.34 13.96
C ARG A 12 18.16 -30.43 12.95
N CYS A 13 17.66 -29.19 12.82
CA CYS A 13 18.48 -28.04 12.46
C CYS A 13 18.93 -27.30 13.75
N CYS A 14 20.02 -27.77 14.33
CA CYS A 14 20.95 -26.92 15.08
C CYS A 14 22.07 -26.57 14.11
N CYS A 15 22.16 -25.32 13.65
CA CYS A 15 23.34 -24.83 12.92
C CYS A 15 24.13 -23.88 13.83
N CYS A 16 24.86 -24.47 14.78
CA CYS A 16 26.18 -23.98 15.14
C CYS A 16 27.18 -24.73 14.26
N CYS A 17 27.83 -24.04 13.33
CA CYS A 17 29.09 -24.52 12.76
C CYS A 17 30.24 -23.83 13.48
N CYS A 18 30.88 -24.56 14.38
CA CYS A 18 32.25 -24.28 14.80
C CYS A 18 33.21 -24.64 13.65
N CYS A 19 34.26 -23.84 13.47
CA CYS A 19 35.54 -24.33 12.95
C CYS A 19 36.55 -24.27 14.13
N PRO A 20 37.23 -25.37 14.49
CA PRO A 20 38.25 -25.35 15.53
C PRO A 20 39.65 -25.20 14.93
N LEU A 21 40.49 -24.31 15.47
CA LEU A 21 41.93 -24.53 15.50
C LEU A 21 42.53 -23.88 16.75
N SER A 22 43.22 -24.72 17.51
CA SER A 22 43.97 -24.41 18.72
C SER A 22 45.21 -23.54 18.47
N SER A 23 45.71 -22.98 19.57
CA SER A 23 47.01 -22.31 19.78
C SER A 23 47.02 -20.80 19.52
N GLY A 24 47.49 -20.08 20.55
CA GLY A 24 47.29 -18.65 20.70
C GLY A 24 48.13 -17.81 19.75
N ALA A 25 47.61 -16.61 19.48
CA ALA A 25 48.37 -15.39 19.32
C ALA A 25 47.34 -14.26 19.33
N ALA A 26 47.49 -13.34 20.29
CA ALA A 26 47.02 -11.99 20.10
C ALA A 26 47.64 -11.45 18.82
N GLN A 27 46.86 -10.84 17.93
CA GLN A 27 47.21 -9.64 17.17
C GLN A 27 46.11 -9.30 16.17
N SER A 28 45.61 -8.06 16.32
CA SER A 28 45.13 -7.09 15.32
C SER A 28 44.96 -7.54 13.85
N LEU A 29 43.96 -6.92 13.18
CA LEU A 29 43.64 -6.89 11.73
C LEU A 29 42.40 -7.77 11.42
N THR A 30 41.30 -7.33 10.81
CA THR A 30 41.03 -6.20 9.90
C THR A 30 39.56 -5.78 9.99
N SER A 31 39.33 -4.47 9.87
CA SER A 31 38.04 -3.76 9.84
C SER A 31 37.17 -4.03 8.60
N LEU A 32 37.39 -5.12 7.86
CA LEU A 32 36.75 -5.37 6.56
C LEU A 32 35.66 -6.43 6.57
N HIS A 33 35.60 -7.29 7.59
CA HIS A 33 34.57 -8.35 7.66
C HIS A 33 33.20 -7.85 8.17
N LEU A 34 33.15 -6.65 8.76
CA LEU A 34 31.89 -5.99 9.12
C LEU A 34 31.26 -5.22 7.95
N TYR A 35 32.03 -4.97 6.89
CA TYR A 35 31.60 -4.15 5.75
C TYR A 35 30.84 -4.94 4.67
N VAL A 36 30.82 -6.27 4.75
CA VAL A 36 30.19 -7.14 3.73
C VAL A 36 28.81 -7.67 4.17
N PHE A 37 28.38 -7.42 5.41
CA PHE A 37 27.00 -7.74 5.83
C PHE A 37 25.98 -6.65 5.42
N ILE A 38 26.46 -5.51 4.90
CA ILE A 38 25.62 -4.35 4.55
C ILE A 38 25.12 -4.43 3.09
N THR A 39 25.58 -5.39 2.29
CA THR A 39 25.33 -5.39 0.85
C THR A 39 24.26 -6.40 0.44
N LEU A 40 22.99 -6.21 0.84
CA LEU A 40 21.82 -6.63 0.04
C LEU A 40 20.44 -6.09 0.52
N CYS A 41 20.34 -4.84 0.99
CA CYS A 41 19.02 -4.27 1.28
C CYS A 41 18.41 -3.70 -0.02
N SER A 42 17.84 -4.57 -0.85
CA SER A 42 16.84 -4.16 -1.83
C SER A 42 15.66 -3.55 -1.07
N SER A 43 15.03 -2.50 -1.60
CA SER A 43 13.95 -1.71 -0.98
C SER A 43 12.71 -2.52 -0.54
N THR A 44 12.66 -3.82 -0.85
CA THR A 44 11.67 -4.80 -0.38
C THR A 44 11.96 -5.37 1.02
N ALA A 45 13.19 -5.23 1.53
CA ALA A 45 13.61 -5.81 2.81
C ALA A 45 13.04 -5.08 4.04
N THR A 46 12.55 -3.85 3.88
CA THR A 46 11.97 -3.04 4.98
C THR A 46 10.45 -3.14 5.12
N LEU A 47 9.74 -3.75 4.16
CA LEU A 47 8.28 -3.86 4.21
C LEU A 47 7.81 -4.87 5.25
N ARG A 48 8.42 -6.07 5.27
CA ARG A 48 8.10 -7.12 6.25
C ARG A 48 8.27 -6.69 7.71
N PRO A 49 9.40 -6.07 8.13
CA PRO A 49 9.54 -5.62 9.52
C PRO A 49 8.53 -4.52 9.87
N TYR A 50 8.19 -3.64 8.93
CA TYR A 50 7.17 -2.61 9.11
C TYR A 50 5.78 -3.23 9.35
N LEU A 51 5.33 -4.14 8.49
CA LEU A 51 4.04 -4.82 8.64
C LEU A 51 3.99 -5.66 9.93
N ASN A 52 5.10 -6.29 10.32
CA ASN A 52 5.19 -7.03 11.58
C ASN A 52 5.07 -6.11 12.80
N ALA A 53 5.68 -4.92 12.77
CA ALA A 53 5.55 -3.93 13.84
C ALA A 53 4.10 -3.41 13.95
N VAL A 54 3.46 -3.11 12.81
CA VAL A 54 2.04 -2.71 12.77
C VAL A 54 1.16 -3.83 13.33
N ARG A 55 1.37 -5.08 12.91
CA ARG A 55 0.65 -6.26 13.40
C ARG A 55 0.76 -6.43 14.90
N ALA A 56 1.97 -6.38 15.45
CA ALA A 56 2.21 -6.52 16.90
C ALA A 56 1.52 -5.39 17.68
N THR A 57 1.59 -4.16 17.17
CA THR A 57 0.98 -2.99 17.81
C THR A 57 -0.55 -3.07 17.77
N LEU A 58 -1.14 -3.46 16.64
CA LEU A 58 -2.59 -3.67 16.52
C LEU A 58 -3.08 -4.79 17.43
N GLN A 59 -2.32 -5.88 17.55
CA GLN A 59 -2.66 -6.98 18.43
C GLN A 59 -2.67 -6.58 19.91
N ALA A 60 -1.79 -5.67 20.31
CA ALA A 60 -1.79 -5.09 21.65
C ALA A 60 -2.90 -4.05 21.85
N ALA A 61 -3.19 -3.24 20.83
CA ALA A 61 -4.19 -2.18 20.89
C ALA A 61 -5.64 -2.71 20.86
N LEU A 62 -5.91 -3.84 20.19
CA LEU A 62 -7.25 -4.43 20.05
C LEU A 62 -7.72 -5.24 21.26
N CYS A 63 -7.22 -4.93 22.45
CA CYS A 63 -7.73 -5.42 23.72
C CYS A 63 -8.88 -4.52 24.19
N LEU A 64 -10.00 -4.58 23.46
CA LEU A 64 -11.17 -3.74 23.69
C LEU A 64 -12.14 -4.38 24.68
N GLU A 65 -12.70 -3.55 25.55
CA GLU A 65 -13.74 -3.92 26.50
C GLU A 65 -14.97 -3.03 26.33
N ASN A 66 -16.14 -3.56 26.65
CA ASN A 66 -17.37 -2.77 26.60
C ASN A 66 -17.39 -1.78 27.78
N PHE A 67 -17.42 -0.49 27.48
CA PHE A 67 -17.36 0.59 28.46
C PHE A 67 -18.50 1.59 28.23
N SER A 68 -19.34 1.82 29.24
CA SER A 68 -20.43 2.80 29.17
C SER A 68 -19.90 4.23 29.34
N SER A 69 -20.50 5.20 28.64
CA SER A 69 -20.07 6.58 28.73
C SER A 69 -20.26 7.15 30.14
N GLN A 70 -19.24 7.84 30.65
CA GLN A 70 -19.29 8.50 31.96
C GLN A 70 -20.01 9.85 31.91
N VAL A 71 -20.05 10.51 30.75
CA VAL A 71 -20.59 11.86 30.59
C VAL A 71 -22.10 11.85 30.34
N VAL A 72 -22.59 10.86 29.60
CA VAL A 72 -24.01 10.77 29.23
C VAL A 72 -24.55 9.41 29.62
N GLU A 73 -25.57 9.41 30.47
CA GLU A 73 -26.21 8.18 30.94
C GLU A 73 -26.74 7.33 29.78
N ARG A 74 -26.54 6.01 29.86
CA ARG A 74 -27.07 4.99 28.92
C ARG A 74 -26.61 5.13 27.47
N HIS A 75 -25.58 5.93 27.19
CA HIS A 75 -24.95 5.98 25.88
C HIS A 75 -23.65 5.17 25.86
N ASN A 76 -23.43 4.44 24.76
CA ASN A 76 -22.15 3.84 24.43
C ASN A 76 -21.66 4.48 23.12
N LYS A 77 -20.64 5.34 23.23
CA LYS A 77 -20.02 6.02 22.11
C LYS A 77 -18.53 5.67 22.11
N PRO A 78 -17.88 5.54 20.94
CA PRO A 78 -16.45 5.29 20.86
C PRO A 78 -15.69 6.47 21.49
N GLU A 79 -14.97 6.22 22.59
CA GLU A 79 -14.30 7.27 23.37
C GLU A 79 -13.16 7.93 22.55
N VAL A 80 -12.55 7.22 21.60
CA VAL A 80 -11.51 7.76 20.71
C VAL A 80 -12.00 8.87 19.77
N GLU A 81 -13.31 8.93 19.50
CA GLU A 81 -13.94 10.00 18.70
C GLU A 81 -14.44 11.15 19.58
N VAL A 82 -15.03 10.85 20.73
CA VAL A 82 -15.64 11.86 21.62
C VAL A 82 -14.58 12.61 22.42
N ARG A 83 -13.48 11.94 22.82
CA ARG A 83 -12.36 12.49 23.59
C ARG A 83 -12.80 13.31 24.83
N SER A 84 -13.90 12.90 25.45
CA SER A 84 -14.46 13.54 26.65
C SER A 84 -13.61 13.31 27.89
N SER A 85 -13.12 12.07 28.03
CA SER A 85 -12.33 11.58 29.15
C SER A 85 -10.89 11.37 28.66
N LYS A 86 -9.91 11.96 29.35
CA LYS A 86 -8.50 11.79 28.96
C LYS A 86 -7.91 10.50 29.52
N GLU A 87 -8.47 10.03 30.63
CA GLU A 87 -8.10 8.82 31.34
C GLU A 87 -8.40 7.54 30.55
N LEU A 88 -9.35 7.59 29.61
CA LEU A 88 -9.70 6.43 28.77
C LEU A 88 -8.90 6.38 27.46
N LEU A 89 -8.10 7.41 27.17
CA LEU A 89 -7.31 7.49 25.96
C LEU A 89 -5.90 6.95 26.23
N LEU A 90 -5.45 6.03 25.37
CA LEU A 90 -4.08 5.56 25.38
C LEU A 90 -3.18 6.52 24.59
N GLN A 91 -1.87 6.43 24.84
CA GLN A 91 -0.90 7.22 24.09
C GLN A 91 -0.95 6.84 22.60
N PRO A 92 -1.12 7.81 21.68
CA PRO A 92 -1.06 7.54 20.25
C PRO A 92 0.32 7.05 19.83
N VAL A 93 0.36 5.99 19.03
CA VAL A 93 1.58 5.40 18.49
C VAL A 93 1.63 5.64 16.98
N ILE A 94 2.77 6.13 16.50
CA ILE A 94 3.03 6.32 15.06
C ILE A 94 4.12 5.34 14.65
N ILE A 95 3.83 4.55 13.63
CA ILE A 95 4.78 3.62 13.02
C ILE A 95 5.04 4.14 11.61
N SER A 96 6.28 4.54 11.34
CA SER A 96 6.70 5.05 10.03
C SER A 96 7.72 4.12 9.40
N ARG A 97 7.57 3.86 8.10
CA ARG A 97 8.60 3.21 7.30
C ARG A 97 9.50 4.24 6.62
N ASN A 98 8.86 5.26 6.04
CA ASN A 98 9.46 6.41 5.38
C ASN A 98 8.69 7.67 5.80
N ASP A 99 9.17 8.87 5.49
CA ASP A 99 8.48 10.12 5.83
C ASP A 99 7.06 10.22 5.24
N LYS A 100 6.83 9.54 4.11
CA LYS A 100 5.54 9.48 3.41
C LYS A 100 4.64 8.33 3.87
N GLU A 101 5.22 7.21 4.31
CA GLU A 101 4.48 5.98 4.69
C GLU A 101 4.44 5.87 6.20
N LYS A 102 3.27 6.15 6.78
CA LYS A 102 3.06 6.13 8.23
C LYS A 102 1.68 5.61 8.60
N VAL A 103 1.59 4.91 9.72
CA VAL A 103 0.34 4.49 10.36
C VAL A 103 0.26 5.11 11.74
N LEU A 104 -0.86 5.76 12.03
CA LEU A 104 -1.20 6.27 13.36
C LEU A 104 -2.23 5.35 13.99
N ILE A 105 -1.92 4.86 15.19
CA ILE A 105 -2.80 4.02 16.00
C ILE A 105 -3.14 4.80 17.26
N GLU A 106 -4.42 5.10 17.43
CA GLU A 106 -4.98 5.74 18.61
C GLU A 106 -5.85 4.71 19.32
N GLY A 107 -5.41 4.25 20.48
CA GLY A 107 -6.13 3.29 21.30
C GLY A 107 -6.99 3.98 22.37
N SER A 108 -8.09 3.33 22.73
CA SER A 108 -8.90 3.62 23.89
C SER A 108 -9.44 2.29 24.46
N ILE A 109 -10.14 2.35 25.58
CA ILE A 109 -10.70 1.16 26.23
C ILE A 109 -11.76 0.43 25.38
N ASN A 110 -12.61 1.19 24.67
CA ASN A 110 -13.75 0.63 23.92
C ASN A 110 -13.57 0.65 22.40
N SER A 111 -12.58 1.39 21.91
CA SER A 111 -12.38 1.61 20.48
C SER A 111 -10.93 1.91 20.13
N VAL A 112 -10.52 1.49 18.93
CA VAL A 112 -9.23 1.81 18.32
C VAL A 112 -9.48 2.52 17.00
N ARG A 113 -8.78 3.62 16.78
CA ARG A 113 -8.71 4.29 15.48
C ARG A 113 -7.36 4.02 14.84
N VAL A 114 -7.38 3.57 13.59
CA VAL A 114 -6.18 3.27 12.80
C VAL A 114 -6.22 4.13 11.55
N SER A 115 -5.25 5.04 11.39
CA SER A 115 -5.14 5.90 10.22
C SER A 115 -3.89 5.57 9.43
N ILE A 116 -4.03 5.43 8.11
CA ILE A 116 -2.98 4.96 7.22
C ILE A 116 -2.68 6.05 6.20
N ALA A 117 -1.40 6.38 6.05
CA ALA A 117 -0.89 7.21 4.97
C ALA A 117 -0.19 6.30 3.96
N VAL A 118 -0.66 6.35 2.72
CA VAL A 118 -0.19 5.50 1.62
C VAL A 118 0.95 6.19 0.90
N LYS A 119 1.89 5.41 0.36
CA LYS A 119 2.99 5.94 -0.44
C LYS A 119 2.44 6.62 -1.70
N GLN A 120 2.85 7.87 -1.93
CA GLN A 120 2.55 8.61 -3.16
C GLN A 120 3.87 9.01 -3.82
N ALA A 121 4.21 8.36 -4.94
CA ALA A 121 5.39 8.70 -5.72
C ALA A 121 5.09 9.78 -6.76
N ASP A 122 3.97 9.64 -7.49
CA ASP A 122 3.60 10.51 -8.61
C ASP A 122 2.27 11.25 -8.38
N GLU A 123 2.02 12.31 -9.14
CA GLU A 123 0.75 13.04 -9.14
C GLU A 123 -0.43 12.17 -9.60
N ILE A 124 -0.20 11.28 -10.58
CA ILE A 124 -1.21 10.33 -11.04
C ILE A 124 -1.60 9.37 -9.91
N GLU A 125 -0.63 8.85 -9.17
CA GLU A 125 -0.88 7.96 -8.03
C GLU A 125 -1.65 8.68 -6.91
N LYS A 126 -1.34 9.95 -6.66
CA LYS A 126 -2.10 10.77 -5.71
C LYS A 126 -3.58 10.88 -6.08
N ILE A 127 -3.89 11.12 -7.37
CA ILE A 127 -5.27 11.20 -7.85
C ILE A 127 -5.96 9.83 -7.79
N LEU A 128 -5.27 8.77 -8.19
CA LEU A 128 -5.79 7.40 -8.14
C LEU A 128 -6.08 6.96 -6.71
N CYS A 129 -5.13 7.18 -5.78
CA CYS A 129 -5.28 6.89 -4.37
C CYS A 129 -6.48 7.64 -3.78
N HIS A 130 -6.57 8.96 -4.00
CA HIS A 130 -7.69 9.75 -3.49
C HIS A 130 -9.06 9.27 -4.03
N LYS A 131 -9.15 8.90 -5.31
CA LYS A 131 -10.39 8.35 -5.90
C LYS A 131 -10.73 6.97 -5.35
N PHE A 132 -9.74 6.10 -5.19
CA PHE A 132 -9.91 4.76 -4.66
C PHE A 132 -10.35 4.78 -3.19
N MET A 133 -9.69 5.57 -2.34
CA MET A 133 -10.09 5.73 -0.94
C MET A 133 -11.49 6.33 -0.84
N ARG A 134 -11.81 7.34 -1.65
CA ARG A 134 -13.15 7.91 -1.70
C ARG A 134 -14.21 6.88 -2.09
N PHE A 135 -13.91 6.00 -3.04
CA PHE A 135 -14.82 4.93 -3.44
C PHE A 135 -15.13 3.97 -2.28
N MET A 136 -14.11 3.58 -1.52
CA MET A 136 -14.29 2.71 -0.36
C MET A 136 -15.05 3.39 0.78
N MET A 137 -14.79 4.68 1.04
CA MET A 137 -15.51 5.44 2.06
C MET A 137 -17.00 5.62 1.75
N MET A 138 -17.38 5.75 0.46
CA MET A 138 -18.80 5.81 0.07
C MET A 138 -19.58 4.52 0.37
N ARG A 139 -18.88 3.39 0.49
CA ARG A 139 -19.46 2.07 0.78
C ARG A 139 -19.21 1.60 2.23
N ALA A 140 -18.80 2.52 3.11
CA ALA A 140 -18.49 2.21 4.51
C ALA A 140 -19.69 1.65 5.32
N GLU A 141 -20.92 1.75 4.82
CA GLU A 141 -22.09 1.11 5.46
C GLU A 141 -22.03 -0.43 5.37
N ASN A 142 -21.59 -0.95 4.23
CA ASN A 142 -21.35 -2.38 4.05
C ASN A 142 -20.03 -2.81 4.69
N PHE A 143 -19.10 -1.87 4.82
CA PHE A 143 -17.77 -2.08 5.37
C PHE A 143 -17.65 -1.40 6.75
N PHE A 144 -18.26 -2.02 7.75
CA PHE A 144 -18.58 -1.45 9.06
C PHE A 144 -17.39 -0.93 9.88
N ILE A 145 -16.14 -1.29 9.54
CA ILE A 145 -14.94 -0.80 10.22
C ILE A 145 -14.35 0.48 9.61
N LEU A 146 -14.83 0.94 8.44
CA LEU A 146 -14.31 2.14 7.79
C LEU A 146 -14.99 3.42 8.29
N ARG A 147 -14.20 4.48 8.46
CA ARG A 147 -14.74 5.83 8.70
C ARG A 147 -15.14 6.48 7.38
N ARG A 148 -16.26 7.23 7.39
CA ARG A 148 -16.74 8.00 6.22
C ARG A 148 -15.82 9.17 5.84
N LYS A 149 -15.04 9.66 6.81
CA LYS A 149 -14.04 10.71 6.62
C LYS A 149 -12.72 10.27 7.27
N PRO A 150 -11.57 10.45 6.60
CA PRO A 150 -10.28 10.14 7.18
C PRO A 150 -9.86 11.24 8.18
N VAL A 151 -8.85 10.95 8.99
CA VAL A 151 -8.17 11.96 9.82
C VAL A 151 -7.32 12.87 8.93
N GLU A 152 -7.19 14.14 9.30
CA GLU A 152 -6.36 15.10 8.56
C GLU A 152 -4.90 14.63 8.45
N GLY A 153 -4.35 14.70 7.24
CA GLY A 153 -2.98 14.23 6.96
C GLY A 153 -2.83 12.73 6.74
N TYR A 154 -3.94 11.98 6.67
CA TYR A 154 -3.99 10.56 6.32
C TYR A 154 -4.99 10.31 5.20
N ASP A 155 -4.79 9.24 4.43
CA ASP A 155 -5.62 8.93 3.26
C ASP A 155 -6.89 8.15 3.64
N ILE A 156 -6.77 7.26 4.63
CA ILE A 156 -7.87 6.42 5.10
C ILE A 156 -7.78 6.18 6.60
N SER A 157 -8.94 6.04 7.24
CA SER A 157 -9.03 5.74 8.67
C SER A 157 -10.08 4.65 8.95
N PHE A 158 -9.71 3.72 9.82
CA PHE A 158 -10.55 2.68 10.37
C PHE A 158 -10.95 3.02 11.80
N LEU A 159 -12.17 2.63 12.16
CA LEU A 159 -12.67 2.69 13.52
C LEU A 159 -13.14 1.30 13.92
N ILE A 160 -12.42 0.69 14.86
CA ILE A 160 -12.73 -0.63 15.40
C ILE A 160 -13.28 -0.42 16.81
N THR A 161 -14.46 -0.97 17.09
CA THR A 161 -15.13 -0.88 18.40
C THR A 161 -15.25 -2.25 19.04
N ASN A 162 -15.63 -2.30 20.32
CA ASN A 162 -15.90 -3.54 21.04
C ASN A 162 -16.94 -4.42 20.32
N PHE A 163 -17.95 -3.82 19.69
CA PHE A 163 -18.97 -4.57 18.93
C PHE A 163 -18.37 -5.37 17.77
N HIS A 164 -17.32 -4.86 17.13
CA HIS A 164 -16.65 -5.57 16.04
C HIS A 164 -15.82 -6.75 16.55
N THR A 165 -15.20 -6.61 17.73
CA THR A 165 -14.44 -7.70 18.37
C THR A 165 -15.33 -8.79 18.98
N GLU A 166 -16.59 -8.47 19.29
CA GLU A 166 -17.60 -9.43 19.73
C GLU A 166 -18.15 -10.26 18.55
N GLN A 167 -18.35 -9.63 17.39
CA GLN A 167 -18.87 -10.30 16.19
C GLN A 167 -17.81 -11.10 15.42
N MET A 168 -16.55 -10.64 15.44
CA MET A 168 -15.45 -11.26 14.71
C MET A 168 -14.23 -11.45 15.58
N TYR A 169 -13.45 -12.50 15.30
CA TYR A 169 -12.20 -12.73 16.00
C TYR A 169 -11.18 -11.62 15.74
N LYS A 170 -10.56 -11.11 16.81
CA LYS A 170 -9.54 -10.05 16.74
C LYS A 170 -8.38 -10.34 15.78
N HIS A 171 -7.94 -11.59 15.67
CA HIS A 171 -6.85 -11.96 14.77
C HIS A 171 -7.23 -11.77 13.29
N LYS A 172 -8.50 -12.02 12.93
CA LYS A 172 -9.00 -11.78 11.57
C LYS A 172 -9.08 -10.30 11.25
N LEU A 173 -9.42 -9.46 12.22
CA LEU A 173 -9.39 -8.00 12.07
C LEU A 173 -7.96 -7.50 11.83
N VAL A 174 -6.98 -7.99 12.60
CA VAL A 174 -5.57 -7.64 12.40
C VAL A 174 -5.10 -8.10 11.02
N ASP A 175 -5.37 -9.36 10.64
CA ASP A 175 -5.03 -9.88 9.31
C ASP A 175 -5.67 -9.07 8.19
N PHE A 176 -6.93 -8.67 8.36
CA PHE A 176 -7.63 -7.84 7.40
C PHE A 176 -6.91 -6.49 7.19
N VAL A 177 -6.52 -5.80 8.27
CA VAL A 177 -5.82 -4.49 8.15
C VAL A 177 -4.47 -4.65 7.46
N ILE A 178 -3.71 -5.71 7.79
CA ILE A 178 -2.41 -5.97 7.14
C ILE A 178 -2.60 -6.32 5.67
N HIS A 179 -3.56 -7.19 5.35
CA HIS A 179 -3.88 -7.55 3.97
C HIS A 179 -4.32 -6.32 3.17
N PHE A 180 -5.16 -5.47 3.75
CA PHE A 180 -5.60 -4.23 3.14
C PHE A 180 -4.43 -3.30 2.79
N MET A 181 -3.44 -3.16 3.67
CA MET A 181 -2.23 -2.39 3.38
C MET A 181 -1.45 -2.95 2.18
N GLU A 182 -1.35 -4.27 2.05
CA GLU A 182 -0.66 -4.91 0.93
C GLU A 182 -1.43 -4.81 -0.39
N GLU A 183 -2.75 -4.91 -0.35
CA GLU A 183 -3.60 -4.88 -1.55
C GLU A 183 -3.70 -3.47 -2.14
N ILE A 184 -3.71 -2.40 -1.33
CA ILE A 184 -3.75 -1.02 -1.86
C ILE A 184 -2.57 -0.76 -2.81
N ASP A 185 -1.36 -1.15 -2.41
CA ASP A 185 -0.16 -0.88 -3.21
C ASP A 185 -0.20 -1.61 -4.57
N LYS A 186 -0.75 -2.84 -4.58
CA LYS A 186 -0.93 -3.62 -5.81
C LYS A 186 -2.03 -3.02 -6.69
N GLU A 187 -3.17 -2.69 -6.12
CA GLU A 187 -4.33 -2.14 -6.83
C GLU A 187 -4.00 -0.78 -7.47
N ILE A 188 -3.29 0.11 -6.76
CA ILE A 188 -2.83 1.39 -7.32
C ILE A 188 -1.88 1.16 -8.50
N SER A 189 -0.98 0.19 -8.38
CA SER A 189 -0.04 -0.17 -9.45
C SER A 189 -0.77 -0.71 -10.68
N GLU A 190 -1.77 -1.57 -10.49
CA GLU A 190 -2.60 -2.12 -11.57
C GLU A 190 -3.45 -1.04 -12.26
N MET A 191 -4.10 -0.16 -11.48
CA MET A 191 -4.85 0.97 -12.02
C MET A 191 -3.96 1.90 -12.86
N LYS A 192 -2.73 2.17 -12.40
CA LYS A 192 -1.75 2.99 -13.15
C LYS A 192 -1.41 2.36 -14.50
N LEU A 193 -1.13 1.06 -14.52
CA LEU A 193 -0.85 0.32 -15.77
C LEU A 193 -2.07 0.33 -16.71
N SER A 194 -3.28 0.13 -16.18
CA SER A 194 -4.53 0.17 -16.95
C SER A 194 -4.81 1.53 -17.59
N VAL A 195 -4.55 2.63 -16.87
CA VAL A 195 -4.71 3.98 -17.42
C VAL A 195 -3.70 4.24 -18.54
N ASN A 196 -2.43 3.84 -18.34
CA ASN A 196 -1.38 4.04 -19.35
C ASN A 196 -1.63 3.20 -20.62
N ALA A 197 -2.06 1.95 -20.47
CA ALA A 197 -2.40 1.09 -21.60
C ALA A 197 -3.58 1.67 -22.41
N ARG A 198 -4.64 2.11 -21.73
CA ARG A 198 -5.79 2.74 -22.40
C ARG A 198 -5.41 4.05 -23.08
N ALA A 199 -4.60 4.90 -22.45
CA ALA A 199 -4.12 6.14 -23.05
C ALA A 199 -3.34 5.88 -24.36
N ARG A 200 -2.50 4.83 -24.38
CA ARG A 200 -1.79 4.42 -25.59
C ARG A 200 -2.75 3.99 -26.70
N ILE A 201 -3.72 3.14 -26.40
CA ILE A 201 -4.71 2.66 -27.40
C ILE A 201 -5.49 3.84 -27.99
N VAL A 202 -5.95 4.78 -27.15
CA VAL A 202 -6.68 5.96 -27.59
C VAL A 202 -5.82 6.84 -28.50
N ALA A 203 -4.54 7.02 -28.18
CA ALA A 203 -3.62 7.80 -29.01
C ALA A 203 -3.35 7.12 -30.37
N GLU A 204 -3.13 5.79 -30.39
CA GLU A 204 -2.92 5.03 -31.61
C GLU A 204 -4.14 5.11 -32.53
N GLU A 205 -5.35 4.95 -31.98
CA GLU A 205 -6.58 5.00 -32.74
C GLU A 205 -6.86 6.42 -33.29
N PHE A 206 -6.57 7.45 -32.50
CA PHE A 206 -6.67 8.83 -32.96
C PHE A 206 -5.73 9.10 -34.16
N LEU A 207 -4.46 8.68 -34.08
CA LEU A 207 -3.48 8.90 -35.15
C LEU A 207 -3.82 8.12 -36.43
N LYS A 208 -4.35 6.89 -36.33
CA LYS A 208 -4.84 6.13 -37.48
C LYS A 208 -5.94 6.89 -38.22
N ASN A 209 -6.93 7.39 -37.49
CA ASN A 209 -8.05 8.14 -38.07
C ASN A 209 -7.61 9.47 -38.70
N VAL A 210 -6.66 10.19 -38.09
CA VAL A 210 -6.08 11.40 -38.69
C VAL A 210 -5.34 11.08 -39.99
N SER A 211 -4.56 9.99 -40.03
CA SER A 211 -3.85 9.58 -41.24
C SER A 211 -4.81 9.23 -42.40
N HIS A 212 -5.96 8.62 -42.09
CA HIS A 212 -7.01 8.29 -43.06
C HIS A 212 -7.83 9.51 -43.50
N GLY A 213 -8.02 10.49 -42.62
CA GLY A 213 -8.61 11.79 -42.95
C GLY A 213 -7.75 12.59 -43.92
N PHE A 214 -6.42 12.54 -43.78
CA PHE A 214 -5.50 13.21 -44.69
C PHE A 214 -5.43 12.54 -46.08
N THR A 215 -5.50 11.21 -46.19
CA THR A 215 -5.52 10.52 -47.50
C THR A 215 -6.84 10.71 -48.24
N THR A 216 -7.98 10.74 -47.53
CA THR A 216 -9.29 11.03 -48.15
C THR A 216 -9.41 12.49 -48.58
N LEU A 217 -8.92 13.45 -47.80
CA LEU A 217 -8.81 14.85 -48.23
C LEU A 217 -7.88 14.98 -49.46
N LEU A 218 -6.69 14.36 -49.47
CA LEU A 218 -5.81 14.41 -50.64
C LEU A 218 -6.47 13.82 -51.90
N SER A 219 -7.24 12.73 -51.77
CA SER A 219 -7.99 12.11 -52.87
C SER A 219 -9.08 13.03 -53.44
N VAL A 220 -9.81 13.75 -52.58
CA VAL A 220 -10.83 14.74 -53.01
C VAL A 220 -10.18 15.96 -53.66
N TYR A 221 -9.03 16.42 -53.19
CA TYR A 221 -8.29 17.54 -53.80
C TYR A 221 -7.57 17.16 -55.12
N LEU A 222 -7.31 15.88 -55.39
CA LEU A 222 -6.69 15.40 -56.63
C LEU A 222 -7.69 15.12 -57.78
N HIS A 223 -9.00 15.10 -57.51
CA HIS A 223 -10.02 14.79 -58.51
C HIS A 223 -10.71 16.01 -59.15
N HIS A 224 -10.26 17.23 -58.81
CA HIS A 224 -10.66 18.47 -59.49
C HIS A 224 -9.47 19.02 -60.29
N PRO A 225 -9.52 19.09 -61.64
CA PRO A 225 -8.40 19.51 -62.48
C PRO A 225 -8.01 21.00 -62.37
N ILE A 226 -8.60 21.75 -61.42
CA ILE A 226 -8.40 23.20 -61.28
C ILE A 226 -7.41 23.54 -60.14
N PHE A 227 -7.12 22.62 -59.21
CA PHE A 227 -6.30 22.93 -58.03
C PHE A 227 -4.85 22.40 -58.05
N ILE A 228 -4.44 21.66 -59.08
CA ILE A 228 -3.06 21.17 -59.24
C ILE A 228 -2.03 22.31 -59.40
N CYS A 229 -2.44 23.52 -59.77
CA CYS A 229 -1.54 24.68 -59.85
C CYS A 229 -1.25 25.38 -58.51
N LYS A 230 -2.06 25.19 -57.45
CA LYS A 230 -1.90 25.96 -56.19
C LYS A 230 -1.10 25.23 -55.11
N LEU A 231 -1.12 23.89 -55.08
CA LEU A 231 -0.42 23.13 -54.05
C LEU A 231 1.08 22.90 -54.36
N ARG A 232 1.46 22.94 -55.64
CA ARG A 232 2.85 22.81 -56.08
C ARG A 232 3.71 24.06 -55.78
N PHE A 233 3.07 25.19 -55.45
CA PHE A 233 3.76 26.42 -55.01
C PHE A 233 4.08 26.42 -53.51
N CYS A 234 3.34 25.67 -52.69
CA CYS A 234 3.52 25.70 -51.22
C CYS A 234 4.62 24.75 -50.73
N ILE A 235 4.89 23.66 -51.46
CA ILE A 235 5.93 22.67 -51.09
C ILE A 235 7.35 23.15 -51.45
N ILE A 236 7.50 24.14 -52.34
CA ILE A 236 8.82 24.68 -52.73
C ILE A 236 9.30 25.78 -51.76
N PHE A 237 8.45 26.33 -50.90
CA PHE A 237 8.81 27.43 -49.99
C PHE A 237 9.22 26.98 -48.57
N LEU A 238 9.36 25.68 -48.35
CA LEU A 238 9.76 25.08 -47.06
C LEU A 238 11.04 24.23 -47.17
N GLN A 239 11.98 24.69 -48.00
CA GLN A 239 13.39 24.30 -48.04
C GLN A 239 14.24 25.57 -48.05
#